data_AF-A0A4J1YAC1-F1
#
_entry.id   AF-A0A4J1YAC1-F1
#
_cell.length_a   1.000
_cell.length_b   1.000
_cell.length_c   1.000
_cell.angle_alpha   90.00
_cell.angle_beta   90.00
_cell.angle_gamma   90.00
#
_symmetry.space_group_name_H-M   'P 1'
#
loop_
_entity.id
_entity.type
_entity.pdbx_description
1 polymer ?
#
loop_
_entity_poly.entity_id
_entity_poly.type
_entity_poly.pdbx_seq_one_letter_code
_entity_poly.pdbx_strand_id
1 'polypeptide(L)'
;MIASTAFIVLDTLLNETYLKYYLLSDNFINRVNNKSTGTSYPAINDYNFNLLLIALPPLSEQQRIVEAIESALEKVDEYAESYNRLEQLDKEFPDKLKKSILQYAMQGKLVEQDPNDESVEVLLEKIRAEKQKLFEEGKIKKKDLDISIVSQGDDNSYYEEVPCEIPESWEWVRLNDITSYIQRGKSPKYSNIPIYPVIAQKCNQWSGFSIDLARFIDPETVHSYQKERLLRDGDLMWNSTGLGTLGRLAIYHENKNPYVWAVADSHVTVIRVLSGVINCHFIYNFLSSPIVQSVIEEKASGSTKQKELLTKTIKEYLIPLPPLPEQSRIVDKIEQFFAHIDALI
;
A
#
# COMPACT_ATOMS: atom_id res chain seq x y z
N MET A 1 32.32 -12.06 -42.15
CA MET A 1 32.17 -11.50 -40.79
C MET A 1 33.55 -10.99 -40.37
N ILE A 2 33.67 -9.76 -39.88
CA ILE A 2 34.94 -9.22 -39.37
C ILE A 2 34.83 -9.26 -37.84
N ALA A 3 35.68 -10.05 -37.18
CA ALA A 3 35.78 -10.12 -35.73
C ALA A 3 37.09 -9.49 -35.26
N SER A 4 37.14 -9.07 -33.99
CA SER A 4 38.38 -8.58 -33.38
C SER A 4 39.46 -9.66 -33.39
N THR A 5 40.73 -9.28 -33.51
CA THR A 5 41.89 -10.17 -33.43
C THR A 5 42.05 -10.86 -32.07
N ALA A 6 41.28 -10.45 -31.06
CA ALA A 6 41.18 -11.12 -29.77
C ALA A 6 40.35 -12.41 -29.80
N PHE A 7 39.62 -12.69 -30.89
CA PHE A 7 38.85 -13.92 -31.05
C PHE A 7 39.63 -14.95 -31.87
N ILE A 8 39.60 -16.20 -31.40
CA ILE A 8 40.03 -17.34 -32.20
C ILE A 8 38.81 -17.84 -32.97
N VAL A 9 38.91 -17.84 -34.30
CA VAL A 9 37.88 -18.36 -35.19
C VAL A 9 38.14 -19.85 -35.41
N LEU A 10 37.15 -20.67 -35.07
CA LEU A 10 37.22 -22.12 -35.24
C LEU A 10 36.37 -22.53 -36.44
N ASP A 11 37.02 -23.05 -37.46
CA ASP A 11 36.36 -23.77 -38.55
C ASP A 11 36.34 -25.25 -38.20
N THR A 12 35.17 -25.89 -38.20
CA THR A 12 34.98 -27.21 -37.62
C THR A 12 33.99 -28.07 -38.39
N LEU A 13 34.26 -29.38 -38.44
CA LEU A 13 33.33 -30.40 -38.92
C LEU A 13 32.50 -31.02 -37.78
N LEU A 14 32.71 -30.55 -36.54
CA LEU A 14 31.96 -30.99 -35.37
C LEU A 14 30.62 -30.29 -35.28
N ASN A 15 29.69 -30.88 -34.53
CA ASN A 15 28.49 -30.18 -34.10
C ASN A 15 28.91 -28.92 -33.32
N GLU A 16 28.51 -27.75 -33.83
CA GLU A 16 28.92 -26.44 -33.30
C GLU A 16 28.48 -26.24 -31.85
N THR A 17 27.29 -26.74 -31.48
CA THR A 17 26.74 -26.67 -30.12
C THR A 17 27.50 -27.57 -29.15
N TYR A 18 27.88 -28.78 -29.58
CA TYR A 18 28.75 -29.66 -28.79
C TYR A 18 30.09 -28.98 -28.52
N LEU A 19 30.72 -28.44 -29.58
CA LEU A 19 32.00 -27.76 -29.45
C LEU A 19 31.87 -26.55 -28.52
N LYS A 20 30.80 -25.76 -28.63
CA LYS A 20 30.50 -24.66 -27.71
C LYS A 20 30.44 -25.14 -26.25
N TYR A 21 29.63 -26.15 -25.93
CA TYR A 21 29.54 -26.65 -24.55
C TYR A 21 30.87 -27.23 -24.04
N TYR A 22 31.62 -27.93 -24.89
CA TYR A 22 32.94 -28.44 -24.54
C TYR A 22 33.93 -27.33 -24.20
N LEU A 23 33.98 -26.27 -25.02
CA LEU A 23 34.85 -25.11 -24.81
C LEU A 23 34.44 -24.29 -23.59
N LEU A 24 33.16 -24.29 -23.21
CA LEU A 24 32.64 -23.65 -22.01
C LEU A 24 32.81 -24.50 -20.74
N SER A 25 33.22 -25.77 -20.86
CA SER A 25 33.43 -26.61 -19.69
C SER A 25 34.62 -26.13 -18.86
N ASP A 26 34.50 -26.23 -17.54
CA ASP A 26 35.60 -25.88 -16.61
C ASP A 26 36.88 -26.65 -16.95
N ASN A 27 36.75 -27.90 -17.40
CA ASN A 27 37.92 -28.69 -17.76
C ASN A 27 38.72 -28.08 -18.92
N PHE A 28 38.04 -27.59 -19.96
CA PHE A 28 38.70 -26.93 -21.09
C PHE A 28 39.21 -25.55 -20.70
N ILE A 29 38.37 -24.73 -20.03
CA ILE A 29 38.74 -23.39 -19.56
C ILE A 29 39.98 -23.45 -18.64
N ASN A 30 40.06 -24.42 -17.74
CA ASN A 30 41.24 -24.59 -16.88
C ASN A 30 42.51 -24.94 -17.66
N ARG A 31 42.41 -25.74 -18.73
CA ARG A 31 43.57 -26.02 -19.61
C ARG A 31 43.99 -24.78 -20.38
N VAL A 32 43.03 -23.95 -20.82
CA VAL A 32 43.31 -22.65 -21.44
C VAL A 32 44.05 -21.75 -20.45
N ASN A 33 43.51 -21.58 -19.24
CA ASN A 33 44.10 -20.75 -18.19
C ASN A 33 45.53 -21.17 -17.83
N ASN A 34 45.82 -22.47 -17.80
CA ASN A 34 47.17 -23.00 -17.53
C ASN A 34 48.19 -22.71 -18.64
N LYS A 35 47.74 -22.43 -19.87
CA LYS A 35 48.60 -22.08 -21.02
C LYS A 35 48.54 -20.59 -21.37
N SER A 36 47.71 -19.80 -20.68
CA SER A 36 47.66 -18.35 -20.80
C SER A 36 48.95 -17.72 -20.25
N THR A 37 49.39 -16.64 -20.88
CA THR A 37 50.60 -15.91 -20.53
C THR A 37 50.30 -14.45 -20.24
N GLY A 38 51.13 -13.81 -19.43
CA GLY A 38 50.94 -12.41 -19.01
C GLY A 38 50.31 -12.29 -17.62
N THR A 39 50.82 -11.37 -16.81
CA THR A 39 50.39 -11.16 -15.41
C THR A 39 49.31 -10.09 -15.29
N SER A 40 49.41 -8.99 -16.04
CA SER A 40 48.44 -7.89 -16.03
C SER A 40 47.32 -8.04 -17.08
N TYR A 41 47.57 -8.78 -18.16
CA TYR A 41 46.58 -9.07 -19.20
C TYR A 41 46.78 -10.51 -19.71
N PRO A 42 46.25 -11.51 -18.98
CA PRO A 42 46.44 -12.91 -19.34
C PRO A 42 45.74 -13.22 -20.67
N ALA A 43 46.51 -13.76 -21.63
CA ALA A 43 46.01 -14.17 -22.94
C ALA A 43 46.67 -15.47 -23.40
N ILE A 44 45.92 -16.28 -24.16
CA ILE A 44 46.44 -17.44 -24.88
C ILE A 44 46.65 -17.05 -26.34
N ASN A 45 47.80 -17.41 -26.91
CA ASN A 45 48.06 -17.22 -28.35
C ASN A 45 47.59 -18.44 -29.16
N ASP A 46 47.46 -18.26 -30.48
CA ASP A 46 46.97 -19.31 -31.39
C ASP A 46 47.81 -20.58 -31.32
N TYR A 47 49.13 -20.46 -31.17
CA TYR A 47 50.03 -21.61 -31.07
C TYR A 47 49.70 -22.48 -29.84
N ASN A 48 49.60 -21.86 -28.66
CA ASN A 48 49.31 -22.56 -27.42
C ASN A 48 47.88 -23.10 -27.37
N PHE A 49 46.93 -22.37 -27.98
CA PHE A 49 45.54 -22.80 -28.10
C PHE A 49 45.41 -24.05 -28.99
N ASN A 50 46.08 -24.07 -30.15
CA ASN A 50 46.05 -25.21 -31.08
C ASN A 50 46.72 -26.48 -30.53
N LEU A 51 47.50 -26.37 -29.45
CA LEU A 51 48.06 -27.51 -28.72
C LEU A 51 47.10 -28.08 -27.65
N LEU A 52 45.90 -27.52 -27.47
CA LEU A 52 44.91 -28.04 -26.54
C LEU A 52 44.17 -29.23 -27.17
N LEU A 53 44.10 -30.33 -26.42
CA LEU A 53 43.36 -31.51 -26.86
C LEU A 53 41.86 -31.33 -26.60
N ILE A 54 41.05 -31.62 -27.62
CA ILE A 54 39.59 -31.71 -27.53
C ILE A 54 39.14 -33.17 -27.58
N ALA A 55 38.05 -33.49 -26.90
CA ALA A 55 37.42 -34.80 -27.01
C ALA A 55 36.59 -34.87 -28.29
N LEU A 56 36.83 -35.90 -29.11
CA LEU A 56 36.19 -36.09 -30.40
C LEU A 56 35.31 -37.35 -30.42
N PRO A 57 34.06 -37.29 -29.94
CA PRO A 57 33.12 -38.40 -30.07
C PRO A 57 32.51 -38.44 -31.49
N PRO A 58 31.93 -39.60 -31.92
CA PRO A 58 31.19 -39.69 -33.18
C PRO A 58 30.06 -38.66 -33.26
N LEU A 59 29.66 -38.24 -34.47
CA LEU A 59 28.62 -37.21 -34.66
C LEU A 59 27.30 -37.55 -33.96
N SER A 60 26.89 -38.82 -33.97
CA SER A 60 25.70 -39.28 -33.25
C SER A 60 25.83 -39.11 -31.74
N GLU A 61 27.03 -39.27 -31.19
CA GLU A 61 27.28 -39.08 -29.77
C GLU A 61 27.35 -37.59 -29.40
N GLN A 62 27.94 -36.74 -30.26
CA GLN A 62 27.89 -35.29 -30.07
C GLN A 62 26.44 -34.80 -29.98
N GLN A 63 25.57 -35.29 -30.86
CA GLN A 63 24.15 -34.97 -30.84
C GLN A 63 23.48 -35.40 -29.53
N ARG A 64 23.72 -36.64 -29.06
CA ARG A 64 23.19 -37.13 -27.77
C ARG A 64 23.67 -36.29 -26.58
N ILE A 65 24.93 -35.86 -26.58
CA ILE A 65 25.49 -35.01 -25.53
C ILE A 65 24.79 -33.64 -25.53
N VAL A 66 24.62 -33.03 -26.71
CA VAL A 66 23.92 -31.75 -26.85
C VAL A 66 22.49 -31.86 -26.34
N GLU A 67 21.74 -32.87 -26.79
CA GLU A 67 20.36 -33.11 -26.34
C GLU A 67 20.26 -33.28 -24.82
N ALA A 68 21.20 -34.00 -24.20
CA ALA A 68 21.23 -34.17 -22.74
C ALA A 68 21.54 -32.87 -21.99
N ILE A 69 22.49 -32.06 -22.49
CA ILE A 69 22.83 -30.76 -21.90
C ILE A 69 21.66 -29.79 -22.05
N GLU A 70 21.08 -29.68 -23.24
CA GLU A 70 19.96 -28.78 -23.52
C GLU A 70 18.74 -29.16 -22.67
N SER A 71 18.41 -30.46 -22.57
CA SER A 71 17.33 -30.91 -21.69
C SER A 71 17.60 -30.63 -20.21
N ALA A 72 18.86 -30.68 -19.77
CA ALA A 72 19.23 -30.31 -18.40
C ALA A 72 19.14 -28.79 -18.17
N LEU A 73 19.59 -27.98 -19.14
CA LEU A 73 19.51 -26.52 -19.08
C LEU A 73 18.06 -26.03 -19.08
N GLU A 74 17.19 -26.63 -19.88
CA GLU A 74 15.75 -26.35 -19.87
C GLU A 74 15.16 -26.51 -18.46
N LYS A 75 15.51 -27.59 -17.75
CA LYS A 75 15.08 -27.80 -16.35
C LYS A 75 15.68 -26.77 -15.37
N VAL A 76 16.90 -26.29 -15.63
CA VAL A 76 17.52 -25.23 -14.83
C VAL A 76 16.78 -23.91 -15.02
N ASP A 77 16.42 -23.58 -16.27
CA ASP A 77 15.65 -22.38 -16.60
C ASP A 77 14.25 -22.46 -15.98
N GLU A 78 13.54 -23.59 -16.11
CA GLU A 78 12.25 -23.84 -15.43
C GLU A 78 12.35 -23.66 -13.91
N TYR A 79 13.42 -24.19 -13.30
CA TYR A 79 13.65 -24.03 -11.86
C TYR A 79 13.92 -22.57 -11.48
N ALA A 80 14.72 -21.84 -12.26
CA ALA A 80 15.00 -20.44 -12.03
C ALA A 80 13.72 -19.58 -12.13
N GLU A 81 12.86 -19.83 -13.12
CA GLU A 81 11.56 -19.18 -13.23
C GLU A 81 10.66 -19.50 -12.03
N SER A 82 10.61 -20.77 -11.61
CA SER A 82 9.84 -21.20 -10.44
C SER A 82 10.33 -20.53 -9.15
N TYR A 83 11.64 -20.42 -8.97
CA TYR A 83 12.26 -19.76 -7.82
C TYR A 83 11.94 -18.26 -7.79
N ASN A 84 12.12 -17.56 -8.91
CA ASN A 84 11.80 -16.13 -9.01
C ASN A 84 10.32 -15.85 -8.74
N ARG A 85 9.43 -16.74 -9.22
CA ARG A 85 7.99 -16.65 -8.93
C ARG A 85 7.69 -16.84 -7.45
N LEU A 86 8.36 -17.78 -6.78
CA LEU A 86 8.21 -18.00 -5.34
C LEU A 86 8.65 -16.75 -4.56
N GLU A 87 9.82 -16.20 -4.87
CA GLU A 87 10.34 -14.99 -4.21
C GLU A 87 9.38 -13.79 -4.38
N GLN A 88 8.80 -13.62 -5.58
CA GLN A 88 7.80 -12.59 -5.82
C GLN A 88 6.52 -12.82 -5.00
N LEU A 89 6.05 -14.07 -4.91
CA LEU A 89 4.89 -14.41 -4.12
C LEU A 89 5.13 -14.13 -2.64
N ASP A 90 6.26 -14.56 -2.08
CA ASP A 90 6.61 -14.32 -0.68
C ASP A 90 6.68 -12.82 -0.35
N LYS A 91 7.20 -12.01 -1.28
CA LYS A 91 7.27 -10.55 -1.13
C LYS A 91 5.89 -9.87 -1.14
N GLU A 92 4.97 -10.34 -1.97
CA GLU A 92 3.64 -9.72 -2.13
C GLU A 92 2.57 -10.31 -1.20
N PHE A 93 2.78 -11.52 -0.70
CA PHE A 93 1.80 -12.28 0.08
C PHE A 93 1.33 -11.55 1.36
N PRO A 94 2.20 -10.95 2.18
CA PRO A 94 1.78 -10.24 3.38
C PRO A 94 0.80 -9.09 3.08
N ASP A 95 1.11 -8.28 2.07
CA ASP A 95 0.26 -7.15 1.68
C ASP A 95 -1.08 -7.63 1.09
N LYS A 96 -1.06 -8.69 0.27
CA LYS A 96 -2.27 -9.31 -0.26
C LYS A 96 -3.16 -9.85 0.87
N LEU A 97 -2.57 -10.53 1.85
CA LEU A 97 -3.30 -11.07 2.99
C LEU A 97 -3.90 -9.97 3.86
N LYS A 98 -3.15 -8.91 4.17
CA LYS A 98 -3.67 -7.73 4.90
C LYS A 98 -4.85 -7.10 4.19
N LYS A 99 -4.78 -6.94 2.86
CA LYS A 99 -5.88 -6.44 2.03
C LYS A 99 -7.11 -7.34 2.10
N SER A 100 -6.95 -8.66 2.00
CA SER A 100 -8.05 -9.61 2.13
C SER A 100 -8.70 -9.59 3.51
N ILE A 101 -7.90 -9.51 4.59
CA ILE A 101 -8.41 -9.40 5.97
C ILE A 101 -9.26 -8.14 6.13
N LEU A 102 -8.78 -6.98 5.65
CA LEU A 102 -9.56 -5.74 5.69
C LEU A 102 -10.86 -5.89 4.91
N GLN A 103 -10.82 -6.45 3.70
CA GLN A 103 -12.04 -6.67 2.92
C GLN A 103 -13.05 -7.56 3.66
N TYR A 104 -12.62 -8.67 4.26
CA TYR A 104 -13.50 -9.55 5.04
C TYR A 104 -14.06 -8.87 6.28
N ALA A 105 -13.25 -8.07 6.96
CA ALA A 105 -13.67 -7.28 8.12
C ALA A 105 -14.79 -6.30 7.77
N MET A 106 -14.64 -5.58 6.66
CA MET A 106 -15.62 -4.58 6.22
C MET A 106 -16.90 -5.18 5.63
N GLN A 107 -16.92 -6.49 5.40
CA GLN A 107 -18.11 -7.27 5.03
C GLN A 107 -18.76 -7.96 6.24
N GLY A 108 -18.27 -7.72 7.46
CA GLY A 108 -18.76 -8.38 8.67
C GLY A 108 -18.44 -9.89 8.75
N LYS A 109 -17.44 -10.36 8.00
CA LYS A 109 -17.06 -11.78 7.93
C LYS A 109 -15.86 -12.15 8.81
N LEU A 110 -15.23 -11.16 9.45
CA LEU A 110 -14.01 -11.38 10.25
C LEU A 110 -14.31 -11.87 11.67
N VAL A 111 -15.43 -11.45 12.24
CA VAL A 111 -15.87 -11.82 13.59
C VAL A 111 -17.35 -12.21 13.52
N GLU A 112 -17.79 -13.07 14.44
CA GLU A 112 -19.20 -13.41 14.57
C GLU A 112 -20.01 -12.23 15.13
N GLN A 113 -21.24 -12.05 14.64
CA GLN A 113 -22.21 -11.12 15.19
C GLN A 113 -22.72 -11.67 16.53
N ASP A 114 -22.70 -10.85 17.58
CA ASP A 114 -23.23 -11.23 18.89
C ASP A 114 -24.69 -10.75 19.03
N PRO A 115 -25.68 -11.65 19.19
CA PRO A 115 -27.08 -11.25 19.39
C PRO A 115 -27.32 -10.41 20.64
N ASN A 116 -26.38 -10.38 21.60
CA ASN A 116 -26.45 -9.57 22.80
C ASN A 116 -25.84 -8.17 22.63
N ASP A 117 -25.19 -7.90 21.49
CA ASP A 117 -24.75 -6.55 21.19
C ASP A 117 -25.96 -5.62 21.08
N GLU A 118 -25.74 -4.35 21.44
CA GLU A 118 -26.74 -3.34 21.18
C GLU A 118 -27.00 -3.22 19.68
N SER A 119 -28.27 -3.03 19.30
CA SER A 119 -28.61 -2.91 17.90
C SER A 119 -28.03 -1.61 17.31
N VAL A 120 -27.82 -1.61 15.99
CA VAL A 120 -27.32 -0.43 15.29
C VAL A 120 -28.28 0.77 15.41
N GLU A 121 -29.59 0.55 15.59
CA GLU A 121 -30.55 1.61 15.86
C GLU A 121 -30.29 2.31 17.19
N VAL A 122 -29.93 1.55 18.24
CA VAL A 122 -29.54 2.14 19.53
C VAL A 122 -28.28 2.99 19.37
N LEU A 123 -27.33 2.53 18.56
CA LEU A 123 -26.13 3.30 18.24
C LEU A 123 -26.46 4.59 17.46
N LEU A 124 -27.37 4.52 16.49
CA LEU A 124 -27.85 5.67 15.72
C LEU A 124 -28.54 6.70 16.63
N GLU A 125 -29.31 6.28 17.63
CA GLU A 125 -29.88 7.19 18.64
C GLU A 125 -28.79 7.89 19.47
N LYS A 126 -27.75 7.18 19.88
CA LYS A 126 -26.61 7.80 20.58
C LYS A 126 -25.89 8.82 19.70
N ILE A 127 -25.74 8.52 18.40
CA ILE A 127 -25.17 9.45 17.42
C ILE A 127 -26.05 10.71 17.30
N ARG A 128 -27.38 10.56 17.19
CA ARG A 128 -28.32 11.69 17.16
C ARG A 128 -28.19 12.56 18.41
N ALA A 129 -28.13 11.94 19.59
CA ALA A 129 -27.98 12.66 20.85
C ALA A 129 -26.66 13.45 20.93
N GLU A 130 -25.53 12.85 20.53
CA GLU A 130 -24.23 13.53 20.55
C GLU A 130 -24.20 14.68 19.52
N LYS A 131 -24.79 14.50 18.34
CA LYS A 131 -24.91 15.59 17.35
C LYS A 131 -25.79 16.73 17.87
N GLN A 132 -26.91 16.42 18.52
CA GLN A 132 -27.79 17.42 19.12
C GLN A 132 -27.03 18.28 20.15
N LYS A 133 -26.25 17.64 21.02
CA LYS A 133 -25.37 18.34 21.97
C LYS A 133 -24.34 19.23 21.28
N LEU A 134 -23.67 18.74 20.23
CA LEU A 134 -22.71 19.54 19.45
C LEU A 134 -23.37 20.74 18.75
N PHE A 135 -24.63 20.61 18.34
CA PHE A 135 -25.39 21.71 17.75
C PHE A 135 -25.72 22.79 18.79
N GLU A 136 -26.14 22.38 19.99
CA GLU A 136 -26.40 23.29 21.12
C GLU A 136 -25.12 24.03 21.56
N GLU A 137 -23.98 23.36 21.49
CA GLU A 137 -22.64 23.95 21.71
C GLU A 137 -22.15 24.82 20.54
N GLY A 138 -22.90 24.92 19.44
CA GLY A 138 -22.56 25.71 18.25
C GLY A 138 -21.40 25.15 17.41
N LYS A 139 -21.03 23.87 17.59
CA LYS A 139 -19.90 23.22 16.91
C LYS A 139 -20.28 22.67 15.53
N ILE A 140 -21.55 22.31 15.33
CA ILE A 140 -22.08 21.85 14.03
C ILE A 140 -23.28 22.69 13.58
N LYS A 141 -23.67 22.61 12.31
CA LYS A 141 -24.81 23.37 11.77
C LYS A 141 -26.09 22.54 11.85
N LYS A 142 -27.24 23.20 11.86
CA LYS A 142 -28.57 22.55 11.90
C LYS A 142 -28.76 21.49 10.82
N LYS A 143 -28.24 21.73 9.60
CA LYS A 143 -28.30 20.79 8.48
C LYS A 143 -27.50 19.50 8.69
N ASP A 144 -26.56 19.51 9.63
CA ASP A 144 -25.70 18.37 9.94
C ASP A 144 -26.33 17.50 11.05
N LEU A 145 -27.52 17.84 11.58
CA LEU A 145 -28.24 17.02 12.58
C LEU A 145 -28.91 15.79 11.98
N ASP A 146 -29.34 15.89 10.73
CA ASP A 146 -30.02 14.81 10.04
C ASP A 146 -29.03 13.65 9.76
N ILE A 147 -29.53 12.42 9.83
CA ILE A 147 -28.76 11.20 9.56
C ILE A 147 -29.48 10.46 8.45
N SER A 148 -28.79 10.26 7.33
CA SER A 148 -29.34 9.54 6.19
C SER A 148 -28.94 8.07 6.28
N ILE A 149 -29.90 7.21 6.62
CA ILE A 149 -29.76 5.76 6.44
C ILE A 149 -29.92 5.47 4.96
N VAL A 150 -28.97 4.75 4.37
CA VAL A 150 -28.97 4.46 2.93
C VAL A 150 -29.42 3.02 2.70
N SER A 151 -30.69 2.86 2.36
CA SER A 151 -31.25 1.61 1.84
C SER A 151 -30.87 1.43 0.37
N GLN A 152 -30.73 0.16 -0.05
CA GLN A 152 -30.49 -0.19 -1.44
C GLN A 152 -31.69 0.27 -2.30
N GLY A 153 -31.49 1.27 -3.17
CA GLY A 153 -32.45 1.63 -4.22
C GLY A 153 -33.12 3.01 -4.16
N ASP A 154 -32.81 3.89 -3.19
CA ASP A 154 -33.67 5.07 -2.95
C ASP A 154 -33.20 6.44 -3.49
N ASP A 155 -31.98 6.65 -3.98
CA ASP A 155 -31.60 7.98 -4.46
C ASP A 155 -30.52 7.98 -5.56
N ASN A 156 -30.62 8.94 -6.50
CA ASN A 156 -29.61 9.34 -7.51
C ASN A 156 -28.29 9.87 -6.86
N SER A 157 -27.71 9.09 -5.97
CA SER A 157 -26.43 9.29 -5.29
C SER A 157 -25.29 8.91 -6.25
N TYR A 158 -24.14 9.57 -6.15
CA TYR A 158 -22.94 9.24 -6.95
C TYR A 158 -22.40 7.81 -6.70
N TYR A 159 -22.92 7.15 -5.66
CA TYR A 159 -22.78 5.71 -5.40
C TYR A 159 -24.20 5.12 -5.46
N GLU A 160 -24.65 4.75 -6.67
CA GLU A 160 -25.95 4.09 -6.91
C GLU A 160 -25.95 2.63 -6.40
N GLU A 161 -24.76 2.08 -6.11
CA GLU A 161 -24.56 0.72 -5.64
C GLU A 161 -23.81 0.73 -4.30
N VAL A 162 -24.36 -0.01 -3.34
CA VAL A 162 -23.71 -0.25 -2.05
C VAL A 162 -22.41 -1.03 -2.29
N PRO A 163 -21.26 -0.64 -1.69
CA PRO A 163 -19.95 -1.19 -2.07
C PRO A 163 -19.82 -2.72 -1.93
N CYS A 164 -20.56 -3.30 -1.00
CA CYS A 164 -20.64 -4.74 -0.77
C CYS A 164 -21.86 -5.10 0.07
N GLU A 165 -22.16 -6.39 0.14
CA GLU A 165 -23.09 -6.94 1.14
C GLU A 165 -22.51 -6.77 2.55
N ILE A 166 -23.39 -6.46 3.50
CA ILE A 166 -23.10 -6.31 4.94
C ILE A 166 -24.08 -7.17 5.75
N PRO A 167 -23.76 -7.52 7.01
CA PRO A 167 -24.70 -8.21 7.89
C PRO A 167 -25.99 -7.42 8.11
N GLU A 168 -27.10 -8.13 8.38
CA GLU A 168 -28.40 -7.50 8.71
C GLU A 168 -28.34 -6.64 10.00
N SER A 169 -27.35 -6.88 10.87
CA SER A 169 -27.12 -6.09 12.08
C SER A 169 -26.42 -4.75 11.82
N TRP A 170 -26.03 -4.46 10.58
CA TRP A 170 -25.28 -3.26 10.20
C TRP A 170 -26.14 -2.34 9.33
N GLU A 171 -25.81 -1.06 9.33
CA GLU A 171 -26.48 -0.06 8.49
C GLU A 171 -25.48 0.75 7.68
N TRP A 172 -25.88 1.16 6.48
CA TRP A 172 -25.09 2.10 5.68
C TRP A 172 -25.42 3.54 6.05
N VAL A 173 -24.40 4.28 6.46
CA VAL A 173 -24.50 5.70 6.85
C VAL A 173 -23.50 6.54 6.06
N ARG A 174 -23.71 7.85 5.99
CA ARG A 174 -22.71 8.75 5.41
C ARG A 174 -21.61 9.08 6.43
N LEU A 175 -20.39 9.27 5.97
CA LEU A 175 -19.26 9.64 6.84
C LEU A 175 -19.52 10.94 7.63
N ASN A 176 -20.22 11.91 7.02
CA ASN A 176 -20.63 13.14 7.70
C ASN A 176 -21.62 12.89 8.86
N ASP A 177 -22.32 11.75 8.86
CA ASP A 177 -23.34 11.46 9.86
C ASP A 177 -22.72 11.00 11.18
N ILE A 178 -21.56 10.36 11.11
CA ILE A 178 -20.82 9.78 12.23
C ILE A 178 -19.62 10.62 12.68
N THR A 179 -19.53 11.86 12.22
CA THR A 179 -18.39 12.76 12.48
C THR A 179 -18.83 14.10 13.06
N SER A 180 -17.94 14.69 13.86
CA SER A 180 -18.10 16.03 14.43
C SER A 180 -17.37 17.10 13.61
N TYR A 181 -16.39 16.70 12.79
CA TYR A 181 -15.59 17.64 11.99
C TYR A 181 -15.06 16.94 10.73
N ILE A 182 -15.34 17.50 9.55
CA ILE A 182 -14.70 17.14 8.29
C ILE A 182 -14.33 18.42 7.55
N GLN A 183 -13.04 18.71 7.48
CA GLN A 183 -12.55 19.91 6.80
C GLN A 183 -11.12 19.72 6.31
N ARG A 184 -10.80 20.37 5.19
CA ARG A 184 -9.40 20.55 4.78
C ARG A 184 -8.65 21.44 5.76
N GLY A 185 -7.37 21.10 5.93
CA GLY A 185 -6.41 21.95 6.59
C GLY A 185 -6.23 23.28 5.88
N LYS A 186 -5.28 24.08 6.37
CA LYS A 186 -5.02 25.44 5.88
C LYS A 186 -3.55 25.57 5.52
N SER A 187 -3.27 26.12 4.34
CA SER A 187 -1.91 26.41 3.90
C SER A 187 -1.23 27.37 4.90
N PRO A 188 -0.15 26.96 5.57
CA PRO A 188 0.56 27.80 6.52
C PRO A 188 1.57 28.71 5.81
N LYS A 189 1.98 29.78 6.50
CA LYS A 189 3.29 30.37 6.25
C LYS A 189 4.30 29.54 7.03
N TYR A 190 5.30 28.98 6.34
CA TYR A 190 6.25 28.07 6.97
C TYR A 190 7.45 28.80 7.57
N SER A 191 8.00 28.25 8.65
CA SER A 191 9.28 28.64 9.24
C SER A 191 10.11 27.40 9.63
N ASN A 192 11.35 27.62 10.05
CA ASN A 192 12.22 26.59 10.60
C ASN A 192 12.13 26.50 12.14
N ILE A 193 11.19 27.22 12.77
CA ILE A 193 11.04 27.28 14.23
C ILE A 193 10.12 26.13 14.66
N PRO A 194 10.62 25.11 15.39
CA PRO A 194 9.89 23.87 15.61
C PRO A 194 8.93 23.96 16.82
N ILE A 195 7.86 24.76 16.69
CA ILE A 195 6.88 24.97 17.79
C ILE A 195 5.49 24.44 17.42
N TYR A 196 5.04 24.67 16.20
CA TYR A 196 3.69 24.32 15.74
C TYR A 196 3.76 23.50 14.45
N PRO A 197 3.80 22.17 14.55
CA PRO A 197 3.88 21.29 13.38
C PRO A 197 2.64 21.39 12.49
N VAL A 198 2.90 21.26 11.20
CA VAL A 198 1.91 21.17 10.12
C VAL A 198 2.01 19.79 9.52
N ILE A 199 0.93 19.04 9.68
CA ILE A 199 0.80 17.70 9.13
C ILE A 199 0.45 17.80 7.66
N ALA A 200 1.47 17.65 6.82
CA ALA A 200 1.37 17.62 5.36
C ALA A 200 1.24 16.17 4.86
N GLN A 201 0.97 16.00 3.56
CA GLN A 201 0.77 14.68 2.95
C GLN A 201 1.89 13.67 3.23
N LYS A 202 3.13 14.15 3.32
CA LYS A 202 4.31 13.33 3.64
C LYS A 202 4.34 12.79 5.07
N CYS A 203 3.54 13.34 5.98
CA CYS A 203 3.43 12.80 7.33
C CYS A 203 2.52 11.56 7.38
N ASN A 204 1.63 11.41 6.37
CA ASN A 204 0.72 10.29 6.24
C ASN A 204 1.37 9.24 5.32
N GLN A 205 2.00 8.23 5.92
CA GLN A 205 2.65 7.13 5.21
C GLN A 205 1.80 5.85 5.27
N TRP A 206 2.05 4.92 4.36
CA TRP A 206 1.42 3.59 4.40
C TRP A 206 1.79 2.80 5.66
N SER A 207 2.99 3.04 6.19
CA SER A 207 3.46 2.50 7.47
C SER A 207 2.92 3.25 8.69
N GLY A 208 2.09 4.29 8.49
CA GLY A 208 1.46 5.06 9.55
C GLY A 208 1.88 6.54 9.61
N PHE A 209 1.51 7.18 10.71
CA PHE A 209 1.79 8.60 10.97
C PHE A 209 3.25 8.83 11.38
N SER A 210 3.93 9.77 10.71
CA SER A 210 5.27 10.24 11.07
C SER A 210 5.29 11.77 11.19
N ILE A 211 5.52 12.26 12.41
CA ILE A 211 5.63 13.70 12.68
C ILE A 211 6.99 14.28 12.29
N ASP A 212 8.03 13.45 12.16
CA ASP A 212 9.39 13.90 11.80
C ASP A 212 9.44 14.55 10.42
N LEU A 213 8.48 14.19 9.57
CA LEU A 213 8.29 14.75 8.25
C LEU A 213 7.47 16.04 8.27
N ALA A 214 7.03 16.54 9.42
CA ALA A 214 6.29 17.78 9.53
C ALA A 214 7.16 18.99 9.17
N ARG A 215 6.48 20.07 8.78
CA ARG A 215 7.07 21.42 8.72
C ARG A 215 6.39 22.28 9.78
N PHE A 216 6.88 23.48 10.03
CA PHE A 216 6.35 24.30 11.14
C PHE A 216 5.77 25.61 10.65
N ILE A 217 4.73 26.08 11.34
CA ILE A 217 4.11 27.39 11.11
C ILE A 217 5.11 28.48 11.53
N ASP A 218 5.12 29.61 10.82
CA ASP A 218 5.71 30.86 11.28
C ASP A 218 4.95 31.36 12.52
N PRO A 219 5.58 31.45 13.71
CA PRO A 219 4.91 31.83 14.96
C PRO A 219 4.10 33.13 14.86
N GLU A 220 4.52 34.08 14.02
CA GLU A 220 3.82 35.36 13.80
C GLU A 220 2.45 35.18 13.13
N THR A 221 2.18 34.04 12.49
CA THR A 221 0.94 33.77 11.74
C THR A 221 -0.02 32.82 12.45
N VAL A 222 0.35 32.35 13.64
CA VAL A 222 -0.40 31.39 14.45
C VAL A 222 -1.80 31.88 14.81
N HIS A 223 -1.94 33.18 15.08
CA HIS A 223 -3.22 33.82 15.42
C HIS A 223 -4.29 33.64 14.33
N SER A 224 -3.89 33.28 13.10
CA SER A 224 -4.81 33.02 11.99
C SER A 224 -5.46 31.63 12.03
N TYR A 225 -5.11 30.78 12.99
CA TYR A 225 -5.67 29.44 13.20
C TYR A 225 -6.68 29.47 14.35
N GLN A 226 -7.90 29.03 14.07
CA GLN A 226 -8.95 28.87 15.08
C GLN A 226 -8.76 27.55 15.84
N LYS A 227 -9.23 27.49 17.10
CA LYS A 227 -9.03 26.34 17.98
C LYS A 227 -9.61 25.04 17.42
N GLU A 228 -10.65 25.12 16.60
CA GLU A 228 -11.34 23.94 16.03
C GLU A 228 -10.48 23.21 14.99
N ARG A 229 -9.49 23.89 14.41
CA ARG A 229 -8.54 23.35 13.41
C ARG A 229 -7.36 22.62 14.03
N LEU A 230 -7.17 22.74 15.34
CA LEU A 230 -6.12 22.02 16.05
C LEU A 230 -6.44 20.52 15.99
N LEU A 231 -5.43 19.72 15.66
CA LEU A 231 -5.54 18.27 15.65
C LEU A 231 -5.73 17.74 17.06
N ARG A 232 -6.51 16.68 17.18
CA ARG A 232 -6.83 15.97 18.42
C ARG A 232 -6.51 14.50 18.26
N ASP A 233 -6.18 13.85 19.35
CA ASP A 233 -5.94 12.40 19.34
C ASP A 233 -7.11 11.66 18.67
N GLY A 234 -6.77 10.72 17.78
CA GLY A 234 -7.75 9.96 17.01
C GLY A 234 -8.29 10.66 15.74
N ASP A 235 -7.87 11.89 15.44
CA ASP A 235 -8.20 12.54 14.17
C ASP A 235 -7.63 11.73 12.99
N LEU A 236 -8.49 11.42 12.01
CA LEU A 236 -8.06 10.76 10.78
C LEU A 236 -7.61 11.83 9.78
N MET A 237 -6.41 11.67 9.24
CA MET A 237 -5.75 12.61 8.34
C MET A 237 -5.66 11.99 6.95
N TRP A 238 -6.51 12.47 6.04
CA TRP A 238 -6.66 11.90 4.70
C TRP A 238 -6.05 12.79 3.63
N ASN A 239 -5.04 12.28 2.94
CA ASN A 239 -4.44 12.97 1.80
C ASN A 239 -5.46 13.13 0.67
N SER A 240 -5.87 14.37 0.43
CA SER A 240 -6.95 14.69 -0.48
C SER A 240 -6.45 15.15 -1.86
N THR A 241 -5.15 15.29 -2.03
CA THR A 241 -4.49 15.61 -3.32
C THR A 241 -3.19 14.82 -3.44
N GLY A 242 -2.46 15.03 -4.55
CA GLY A 242 -1.05 14.64 -4.70
C GLY A 242 -0.86 13.34 -5.49
N LEU A 243 0.11 13.36 -6.41
CA LEU A 243 0.42 12.22 -7.25
C LEU A 243 1.17 11.15 -6.44
N GLY A 244 0.59 9.95 -6.31
CA GLY A 244 1.13 8.85 -5.51
C GLY A 244 0.92 8.97 -4.00
N THR A 245 0.29 10.05 -3.52
CA THR A 245 -0.05 10.26 -2.10
C THR A 245 -1.54 10.38 -1.83
N LEU A 246 -2.36 10.59 -2.88
CA LEU A 246 -3.81 10.60 -2.79
C LEU A 246 -4.31 9.32 -2.14
N GLY A 247 -5.30 9.43 -1.26
CA GLY A 247 -5.90 8.24 -0.62
C GLY A 247 -5.18 7.78 0.65
N ARG A 248 -3.90 8.13 0.86
CA ARG A 248 -3.17 7.79 2.10
C ARG A 248 -3.85 8.38 3.32
N LEU A 249 -3.99 7.55 4.34
CA LEU A 249 -4.66 7.87 5.59
C LEU A 249 -3.74 7.56 6.76
N ALA A 250 -3.80 8.40 7.80
CA ALA A 250 -3.14 8.12 9.07
C ALA A 250 -3.99 8.61 10.24
N ILE A 251 -3.82 7.99 11.40
CA ILE A 251 -4.43 8.47 12.66
C ILE A 251 -3.42 9.40 13.33
N TYR A 252 -3.87 10.59 13.71
CA TYR A 252 -3.07 11.50 14.53
C TYR A 252 -3.04 10.97 15.96
N HIS A 253 -1.83 10.79 16.48
CA HIS A 253 -1.61 10.42 17.87
C HIS A 253 -0.95 11.57 18.60
N GLU A 254 -1.63 12.11 19.61
CA GLU A 254 -1.14 13.27 20.37
C GLU A 254 0.14 12.92 21.14
N ASN A 255 0.25 11.68 21.63
CA ASN A 255 1.46 11.20 22.32
C ASN A 255 2.72 11.16 21.44
N LYS A 256 2.57 11.15 20.11
CA LYS A 256 3.68 11.24 19.16
C LYS A 256 4.07 12.67 18.82
N ASN A 257 3.32 13.67 19.31
CA ASN A 257 3.62 15.07 19.08
C ASN A 257 4.42 15.67 20.26
N PRO A 258 5.73 15.94 20.10
CA PRO A 258 6.53 16.58 21.15
C PRO A 258 6.36 18.11 21.19
N TYR A 259 5.52 18.67 20.31
CA TYR A 259 5.30 20.10 20.15
C TYR A 259 3.97 20.56 20.75
N VAL A 260 3.73 21.88 20.76
CA VAL A 260 2.61 22.47 21.51
C VAL A 260 1.25 22.00 21.01
N TRP A 261 1.00 22.11 19.70
CA TRP A 261 -0.20 21.59 19.03
C TRP A 261 0.07 21.52 17.53
N ALA A 262 -0.72 20.72 16.82
CA ALA A 262 -0.56 20.49 15.40
C ALA A 262 -1.80 20.94 14.59
N VAL A 263 -1.59 21.27 13.32
CA VAL A 263 -2.67 21.53 12.35
C VAL A 263 -2.40 20.76 11.06
N ALA A 264 -3.43 20.51 10.26
CA ALA A 264 -3.28 19.91 8.94
C ALA A 264 -3.00 20.98 7.86
N ASP A 265 -2.21 20.59 6.85
CA ASP A 265 -2.02 21.35 5.62
C ASP A 265 -3.28 21.31 4.71
N SER A 266 -3.42 22.26 3.79
CA SER A 266 -4.50 22.34 2.78
C SER A 266 -4.72 21.08 1.94
N HIS A 267 -3.70 20.24 1.80
CA HIS A 267 -3.75 19.00 1.04
C HIS A 267 -4.24 17.78 1.85
N VAL A 268 -4.51 17.97 3.14
CA VAL A 268 -4.96 16.93 4.08
C VAL A 268 -6.35 17.31 4.60
N THR A 269 -7.32 16.41 4.45
CA THR A 269 -8.63 16.53 5.09
C THR A 269 -8.56 15.85 6.45
N VAL A 270 -8.97 16.57 7.49
CA VAL A 270 -9.11 16.04 8.84
C VAL A 270 -10.54 15.56 9.01
N ILE A 271 -10.69 14.33 9.50
CA ILE A 271 -11.96 13.71 9.86
C ILE A 271 -11.91 13.38 11.35
N ARG A 272 -12.85 13.94 12.11
CA ARG A 272 -13.02 13.69 13.53
C ARG A 272 -14.34 12.97 13.76
N VAL A 273 -14.27 11.72 14.17
CA VAL A 273 -15.46 10.91 14.49
C VAL A 273 -16.12 11.41 15.78
N LEU A 274 -17.35 10.97 16.04
CA LEU A 274 -18.03 11.19 17.33
C LEU A 274 -17.43 10.25 18.38
N SER A 275 -16.44 10.75 19.13
CA SER A 275 -15.72 9.99 20.15
C SER A 275 -16.66 9.44 21.20
N GLY A 276 -16.52 8.15 21.54
CA GLY A 276 -17.35 7.46 22.53
C GLY A 276 -18.54 6.70 21.93
N VAL A 277 -18.93 7.00 20.69
CA VAL A 277 -19.95 6.25 19.95
C VAL A 277 -19.39 5.63 18.66
N ILE A 278 -18.28 6.14 18.12
CA ILE A 278 -17.62 5.58 16.94
C ILE A 278 -16.16 5.24 17.26
N ASN A 279 -15.71 4.05 16.87
CA ASN A 279 -14.32 3.66 16.95
C ASN A 279 -13.54 4.22 15.74
N CYS A 280 -12.62 5.16 15.97
CA CYS A 280 -11.84 5.78 14.90
C CYS A 280 -10.93 4.79 14.15
N HIS A 281 -10.45 3.74 14.81
CA HIS A 281 -9.62 2.70 14.19
C HIS A 281 -10.44 1.84 13.23
N PHE A 282 -11.72 1.60 13.53
CA PHE A 282 -12.64 0.93 12.61
C PHE A 282 -12.81 1.76 11.32
N ILE A 283 -13.08 3.07 11.46
CA ILE A 283 -13.19 3.98 10.30
C ILE A 283 -11.87 4.07 9.53
N TYR A 284 -10.73 4.13 10.23
CA TYR A 284 -9.42 4.07 9.60
C TYR A 284 -9.25 2.79 8.77
N ASN A 285 -9.57 1.62 9.33
CA ASN A 285 -9.45 0.33 8.65
C ASN A 285 -10.38 0.24 7.44
N PHE A 286 -11.61 0.76 7.54
CA PHE A 286 -12.54 0.82 6.40
C PHE A 286 -12.00 1.72 5.28
N LEU A 287 -11.60 2.94 5.59
CA LEU A 287 -11.11 3.90 4.59
C LEU A 287 -9.76 3.48 3.99
N SER A 288 -8.94 2.72 4.71
CA SER A 288 -7.70 2.11 4.23
C SER A 288 -7.91 0.80 3.47
N SER A 289 -9.13 0.24 3.48
CA SER A 289 -9.41 -1.06 2.86
C SER A 289 -9.37 -0.99 1.32
N PRO A 290 -9.16 -2.14 0.64
CA PRO A 290 -9.22 -2.21 -0.81
C PRO A 290 -10.55 -1.70 -1.39
N ILE A 291 -11.66 -1.85 -0.64
CA ILE A 291 -13.00 -1.39 -1.05
C ILE A 291 -12.97 0.12 -1.34
N VAL A 292 -12.24 0.89 -0.54
CA VAL A 292 -12.15 2.35 -0.67
C VAL A 292 -10.99 2.77 -1.56
N GLN A 293 -9.80 2.19 -1.35
CA GLN A 293 -8.60 2.62 -2.06
C GLN A 293 -8.66 2.34 -3.57
N SER A 294 -9.28 1.24 -4.00
CA SER A 294 -9.46 0.94 -5.44
C SER A 294 -10.32 1.99 -6.15
N VAL A 295 -11.41 2.44 -5.53
CA VAL A 295 -12.28 3.50 -6.06
C VAL A 295 -11.52 4.82 -6.20
N ILE A 296 -10.62 5.12 -5.27
CA ILE A 296 -9.78 6.33 -5.31
C ILE A 296 -8.77 6.22 -6.44
N GLU A 297 -8.10 5.08 -6.57
CA GLU A 297 -7.12 4.81 -7.63
C GLU A 297 -7.75 4.92 -9.02
N GLU A 298 -8.92 4.32 -9.22
CA GLU A 298 -9.67 4.39 -10.48
C GLU A 298 -10.01 5.84 -10.83
N LYS A 299 -10.61 6.59 -9.90
CA LYS A 299 -10.95 8.01 -10.09
C LYS A 299 -9.71 8.88 -10.34
N ALA A 300 -8.56 8.53 -9.78
CA ALA A 300 -7.30 9.25 -9.95
C ALA A 300 -6.57 8.95 -11.27
N SER A 301 -6.93 7.84 -11.94
CA SER A 301 -6.32 7.40 -13.21
C SER A 301 -6.90 8.08 -14.45
N GLY A 302 -8.07 8.73 -14.32
CA GLY A 302 -8.74 9.47 -15.40
C GLY A 302 -7.91 10.65 -15.95
N SER A 303 -8.09 10.95 -17.25
CA SER A 303 -7.33 11.95 -18.00
C SER A 303 -7.62 13.41 -17.63
N THR A 304 -8.64 13.65 -16.79
CA THR A 304 -8.91 14.95 -16.20
C THR A 304 -7.87 15.25 -15.14
N LYS A 305 -7.13 16.35 -15.30
CA LYS A 305 -6.01 16.80 -14.43
C LYS A 305 -6.38 17.07 -12.95
N GLN A 306 -7.54 16.62 -12.45
CA GLN A 306 -7.99 16.80 -11.08
C GLN A 306 -7.87 15.49 -10.29
N LYS A 307 -6.63 15.18 -9.84
CA LYS A 307 -6.34 14.10 -8.88
C LYS A 307 -6.63 14.57 -7.45
N GLU A 308 -7.88 14.95 -7.19
CA GLU A 308 -8.31 15.55 -5.93
C GLU A 308 -9.59 14.92 -5.39
N LEU A 309 -9.57 14.53 -4.11
CA LEU A 309 -10.75 14.08 -3.37
C LEU A 309 -11.48 15.29 -2.80
N LEU A 310 -12.56 15.71 -3.46
CA LEU A 310 -13.36 16.84 -3.01
C LEU A 310 -13.95 16.58 -1.62
N THR A 311 -13.94 17.58 -0.75
CA THR A 311 -14.49 17.44 0.61
C THR A 311 -15.97 17.06 0.59
N LYS A 312 -16.73 17.47 -0.44
CA LYS A 312 -18.12 17.04 -0.63
C LYS A 312 -18.21 15.51 -0.79
N THR A 313 -17.40 14.94 -1.67
CA THR A 313 -17.33 13.49 -1.91
C THR A 313 -16.91 12.72 -0.66
N ILE A 314 -15.97 13.26 0.13
CA ILE A 314 -15.56 12.64 1.40
C ILE A 314 -16.71 12.61 2.40
N LYS A 315 -17.47 13.70 2.54
CA LYS A 315 -18.62 13.79 3.45
C LYS A 315 -19.74 12.82 3.12
N GLU A 316 -19.96 12.59 1.83
CA GLU A 316 -21.02 11.74 1.30
C GLU A 316 -20.61 10.26 1.19
N TYR A 317 -19.37 9.92 1.57
CA TYR A 317 -18.86 8.55 1.48
C TYR A 317 -19.67 7.61 2.38
N LEU A 318 -20.07 6.44 1.85
CA LEU A 318 -20.84 5.45 2.58
C LEU A 318 -19.92 4.63 3.49
N ILE A 319 -20.33 4.47 4.73
CA ILE A 319 -19.63 3.72 5.78
C ILE A 319 -20.57 2.62 6.27
N PRO A 320 -20.12 1.35 6.30
CA PRO A 320 -20.88 0.28 6.94
C PRO A 320 -20.72 0.45 8.45
N LEU A 321 -21.82 0.57 9.18
CA LEU A 321 -21.83 0.85 10.62
C LEU A 321 -22.29 -0.39 11.40
N PRO A 322 -21.35 -1.11 12.06
CA PRO A 322 -21.69 -2.13 13.06
C PRO A 322 -22.06 -1.51 14.40
N PRO A 323 -22.65 -2.28 15.33
CA PRO A 323 -22.64 -1.99 16.75
C PRO A 323 -21.23 -1.63 17.27
N LEU A 324 -21.14 -0.71 18.23
CA LEU A 324 -19.85 -0.25 18.77
C LEU A 324 -18.99 -1.39 19.39
N PRO A 325 -19.58 -2.35 20.13
CA PRO A 325 -18.82 -3.51 20.61
C PRO A 325 -18.21 -4.32 19.45
N GLU A 326 -18.98 -4.56 18.39
CA GLU A 326 -18.52 -5.28 17.20
C GLU A 326 -17.41 -4.50 16.46
N GLN A 327 -17.53 -3.18 16.31
CA GLN A 327 -16.44 -2.34 15.76
C GLN A 327 -15.12 -2.58 16.49
N SER A 328 -15.16 -2.69 17.82
CA SER A 328 -13.98 -2.91 18.65
C SER A 328 -13.43 -4.33 18.48
N ARG A 329 -14.29 -5.35 18.49
CA ARG A 329 -13.87 -6.75 18.21
C ARG A 329 -13.22 -6.90 16.84
N ILE A 330 -13.74 -6.19 15.83
CA ILE A 330 -13.16 -6.17 14.48
C ILE A 330 -11.75 -5.56 14.51
N VAL A 331 -11.59 -4.39 15.14
CA VAL A 331 -10.29 -3.71 15.25
C VAL A 331 -9.28 -4.61 15.96
N ASP A 332 -9.63 -5.17 17.11
CA ASP A 332 -8.76 -6.07 17.88
C ASP A 332 -8.32 -7.27 17.03
N LYS A 333 -9.23 -7.83 16.23
CA LYS A 333 -8.94 -8.97 15.37
C LYS A 333 -8.04 -8.61 14.19
N ILE A 334 -8.24 -7.45 13.58
CA ILE A 334 -7.36 -6.92 12.53
C ILE A 334 -5.95 -6.72 13.09
N GLU A 335 -5.82 -6.05 14.23
CA GLU A 335 -4.54 -5.79 14.88
C GLU A 335 -3.83 -7.10 15.24
N GLN A 336 -4.56 -8.07 15.79
CA GLN A 336 -4.04 -9.41 16.05
C GLN A 336 -3.46 -10.02 14.77
N PHE A 337 -4.23 -10.09 13.68
CA PHE A 337 -3.76 -10.70 12.44
C PHE A 337 -2.60 -9.94 11.81
N PHE A 338 -2.63 -8.61 11.82
CA PHE A 338 -1.55 -7.80 11.26
C PHE A 338 -0.25 -8.02 12.02
N ALA A 339 -0.30 -8.09 13.36
CA ALA A 339 0.88 -8.40 14.17
C ALA A 339 1.45 -9.80 13.87
N HIS A 340 0.60 -10.80 13.61
CA HIS A 340 1.07 -12.14 13.21
C HIS A 340 1.72 -12.10 11.82
N ILE A 341 1.14 -11.36 10.87
CA ILE A 341 1.70 -11.21 9.52
C ILE A 341 3.05 -10.49 9.58
N ASP A 342 3.16 -9.42 10.35
CA ASP A 342 4.40 -8.65 10.49
C ASP A 342 5.50 -9.45 11.18
N ALA A 343 5.17 -10.46 11.99
CA ALA A 343 6.14 -11.37 12.58
C ALA A 343 6.64 -12.49 11.64
N LEU A 344 5.98 -12.68 10.48
CA LEU A 344 6.37 -13.65 9.45
C LEU A 344 7.34 -13.06 8.41
N ILE A 345 7.47 -11.73 8.38
CA ILE A 345 8.37 -10.95 7.52
C ILE A 345 9.66 -10.66 8.30
#